data_AF-A0A538T437-F1
#
_entry.id   AF-A0A538T437-F1
#
_cell.length_a   1.000
_cell.length_b   1.000
_cell.length_c   1.000
_cell.angle_alpha   90.00
_cell.angle_beta   90.00
_cell.angle_gamma   90.00
#
_symmetry.space_group_name_H-M   'P 1'
#
loop_
_entity.id
_entity.type
_entity.pdbx_description
1 polymer ?
#
loop_
_entity_poly.entity_id
_entity_poly.type
_entity_poly.pdbx_seq_one_letter_code
_entity_poly.pdbx_strand_id
1 'polypeptide(L)'
;MANRREALSVIAVAGFALLTACSGLYLGFVSPRAAPHGKPVPRVPEQGPILYQMHSTFSKPNRVRLEWRDVTGASGYRVKVMGVQEESLFVSPRLTNNAWVIPQELGARMKRQTVYRWQLTVLFPDRVEVSDPAAFATQ
;
A
#
# COMPACT_ATOMS: atom_id res chain seq x y z
N MET A 1 -9.01 -44.53 -49.50
CA MET A 1 -9.54 -43.15 -49.42
C MET A 1 -9.80 -42.81 -47.97
N ALA A 2 -8.77 -42.39 -47.25
CA ALA A 2 -8.83 -41.95 -45.86
C ALA A 2 -7.81 -40.82 -45.75
N ASN A 3 -8.26 -39.56 -45.68
CA ASN A 3 -7.43 -38.39 -45.31
C ASN A 3 -8.20 -37.07 -45.48
N ARG A 4 -9.19 -36.81 -44.63
CA ARG A 4 -9.76 -35.45 -44.56
C ARG A 4 -10.45 -35.09 -43.25
N ARG A 5 -10.71 -36.06 -42.36
CA ARG A 5 -11.51 -35.84 -41.15
C ARG A 5 -10.70 -35.61 -39.87
N GLU A 6 -9.43 -36.00 -39.83
CA GLU A 6 -8.59 -35.87 -38.63
C GLU A 6 -7.87 -34.50 -38.54
N ALA A 7 -7.65 -33.81 -39.65
CA ALA A 7 -6.85 -32.58 -39.69
C ALA A 7 -7.62 -31.31 -39.27
N LEU A 8 -8.96 -31.36 -39.17
CA LEU A 8 -9.79 -30.18 -38.87
C LEU A 8 -10.12 -30.03 -37.38
N SER A 9 -9.99 -31.10 -36.59
CA SER A 9 -10.38 -31.08 -35.17
C SER A 9 -9.33 -30.44 -34.26
N VAL A 10 -8.05 -30.48 -34.65
CA VAL A 10 -6.94 -29.96 -33.81
C VAL A 10 -6.81 -28.44 -33.89
N ILE A 11 -7.25 -27.82 -34.99
CA ILE A 11 -7.13 -26.36 -35.20
C ILE A 11 -8.28 -25.59 -34.51
N ALA A 12 -9.45 -26.20 -34.35
CA ALA A 12 -10.63 -25.51 -33.80
C ALA A 12 -10.59 -25.32 -32.28
N VAL A 13 -9.88 -26.18 -31.53
CA VAL A 13 -9.84 -26.11 -30.06
C VAL A 13 -8.79 -25.10 -29.55
N ALA A 14 -7.72 -24.84 -30.31
CA ALA A 14 -6.70 -23.86 -29.94
C ALA A 14 -7.10 -22.39 -30.17
N GLY A 15 -8.11 -22.13 -31.03
CA GLY A 15 -8.57 -20.76 -31.32
C GLY A 15 -9.63 -20.21 -30.35
N PHE A 16 -10.33 -21.07 -29.61
CA PHE A 16 -11.54 -20.66 -28.86
C PHE A 16 -11.29 -20.35 -27.37
N ALA A 17 -10.08 -20.57 -26.86
CA ALA A 17 -9.71 -20.27 -25.47
C ALA A 17 -9.18 -18.84 -25.25
N LEU A 18 -9.00 -18.05 -26.31
CA LEU A 18 -8.34 -16.73 -26.24
C LEU A 18 -9.27 -15.51 -26.45
N LEU A 19 -10.57 -15.71 -26.62
CA LEU A 19 -11.52 -14.62 -26.96
C LEU A 19 -12.65 -14.39 -25.94
N THR A 20 -12.68 -15.12 -24.82
CA THR A 20 -13.79 -15.09 -23.85
C THR A 20 -13.46 -14.38 -22.54
N ALA A 21 -12.48 -13.46 -22.52
CA ALA A 21 -12.04 -12.79 -21.28
C ALA A 21 -12.12 -11.25 -21.26
N CYS A 22 -12.53 -10.56 -22.32
CA CYS A 22 -12.56 -9.08 -22.31
C CYS A 22 -13.89 -8.43 -22.72
N SER A 23 -14.94 -9.20 -23.01
CA SER A 23 -16.26 -8.67 -23.42
C SER A 23 -17.32 -8.75 -22.32
N GLY A 24 -16.92 -8.63 -21.05
CA GLY A 24 -17.83 -8.41 -19.93
C GLY A 24 -17.78 -6.97 -19.48
N LEU A 25 -18.91 -6.27 -19.58
CA LEU A 25 -19.22 -4.94 -19.00
C LEU A 25 -18.93 -3.71 -19.89
N TYR A 26 -19.58 -3.75 -21.04
CA TYR A 26 -20.31 -2.60 -21.58
C TYR A 26 -21.22 -1.96 -20.50
N LEU A 27 -21.26 -0.62 -20.51
CA LEU A 27 -22.37 0.28 -20.12
C LEU A 27 -22.55 0.67 -18.63
N GLY A 28 -21.92 1.80 -18.31
CA GLY A 28 -22.40 2.77 -17.33
C GLY A 28 -22.02 4.20 -17.73
N PHE A 29 -22.69 4.78 -18.74
CA PHE A 29 -22.86 6.24 -18.86
C PHE A 29 -23.44 6.75 -17.52
N VAL A 30 -23.00 7.83 -16.87
CA VAL A 30 -23.16 9.27 -17.18
C VAL A 30 -22.33 10.02 -16.12
N SER A 31 -21.41 10.93 -16.47
CA SER A 31 -21.64 12.38 -16.31
C SER A 31 -20.63 13.22 -17.10
N PRO A 32 -21.08 14.02 -18.08
CA PRO A 32 -20.31 15.13 -18.60
C PRO A 32 -20.83 16.45 -18.01
N ARG A 33 -20.07 17.10 -17.12
CA ARG A 33 -20.14 18.56 -16.96
C ARG A 33 -18.86 19.14 -16.35
N ALA A 34 -18.17 19.88 -17.22
CA ALA A 34 -17.11 20.85 -17.03
C ALA A 34 -16.75 21.30 -15.59
N ALA A 35 -15.44 21.33 -15.33
CA ALA A 35 -14.81 22.44 -14.61
C ALA A 35 -13.60 22.94 -15.44
N PRO A 36 -13.39 24.27 -15.52
CA PRO A 36 -12.45 24.88 -16.45
C PRO A 36 -11.02 24.86 -15.92
N HIS A 37 -10.07 24.81 -16.86
CA HIS A 37 -8.66 25.24 -16.74
C HIS A 37 -8.03 25.24 -15.33
N GLY A 38 -7.62 24.07 -14.85
CA GLY A 38 -6.49 23.97 -13.93
C GLY A 38 -5.21 23.80 -14.74
N LYS A 39 -4.20 24.63 -14.51
CA LYS A 39 -2.85 24.43 -15.08
C LYS A 39 -2.44 22.96 -14.91
N PRO A 40 -1.72 22.33 -15.86
CA PRO A 40 -1.23 20.98 -15.68
C PRO A 40 -0.38 20.95 -14.42
N VAL A 41 -0.94 20.39 -13.34
CA VAL A 41 -0.17 20.07 -12.14
C VAL A 41 0.84 19.04 -12.62
N PRO A 42 2.16 19.29 -12.48
CA PRO A 42 3.15 18.28 -12.79
C PRO A 42 2.79 17.04 -11.99
N ARG A 43 2.40 15.96 -12.67
CA ARG A 43 2.33 14.64 -12.05
C ARG A 43 3.77 14.35 -11.66
N VAL A 44 4.06 14.49 -10.36
CA VAL A 44 5.32 14.03 -9.76
C VAL A 44 5.53 12.61 -10.32
N PRO A 45 6.69 12.30 -10.92
CA PRO A 45 6.93 10.97 -11.44
C PRO A 45 6.59 9.99 -10.33
N GLU A 46 5.86 8.93 -10.65
CA GLU A 46 5.61 7.83 -9.72
C GLU A 46 6.97 7.31 -9.25
N GLN A 47 7.48 7.92 -8.19
CA GLN A 47 8.62 7.43 -7.45
C GLN A 47 8.15 6.07 -6.98
N GLY A 48 8.88 5.03 -7.40
CA GLY A 48 8.65 3.68 -6.92
C GLY A 48 8.58 3.65 -5.39
N PRO A 49 8.19 2.51 -4.82
CA PRO A 49 7.98 2.34 -3.37
C PRO A 49 9.02 3.12 -2.55
N ILE A 50 8.58 4.12 -1.77
CA ILE A 50 9.46 4.91 -0.90
C ILE A 50 9.81 4.03 0.30
N LEU A 51 10.91 3.30 0.15
CA LEU A 51 11.41 2.37 1.17
C LEU A 51 12.36 3.09 2.12
N TYR A 52 11.86 3.47 3.30
CA TYR A 52 12.71 3.81 4.43
C TYR A 52 13.19 2.52 5.12
N GLN A 53 14.43 2.52 5.62
CA GLN A 53 14.90 1.42 6.47
C GLN A 53 14.12 1.47 7.78
N MET A 54 13.15 0.56 7.91
CA MET A 54 12.19 0.48 9.00
C MET A 54 12.44 -0.78 9.81
N HIS A 55 12.50 -0.64 11.13
CA HIS A 55 12.74 -1.71 12.08
C HIS A 55 11.72 -1.65 13.21
N SER A 56 11.34 -2.82 13.74
CA SER A 56 10.48 -2.92 14.92
C SER A 56 11.15 -3.79 15.98
N THR A 57 11.36 -3.25 17.17
CA THR A 57 11.97 -3.96 18.30
C THR A 57 10.95 -4.17 19.43
N PHE A 58 10.97 -5.35 20.04
CA PHE A 58 10.15 -5.69 21.19
C PHE A 58 10.94 -5.47 22.47
N SER A 59 10.40 -4.68 23.39
CA SER A 59 10.91 -4.54 24.75
C SER A 59 9.90 -5.13 25.75
N LYS A 60 10.42 -5.90 26.72
CA LYS A 60 9.63 -6.62 27.73
C LYS A 60 8.75 -5.65 28.56
N PRO A 61 7.54 -6.08 28.98
CA PRO A 61 6.54 -6.79 28.19
C PRO A 61 5.63 -5.76 27.46
N ASN A 62 5.24 -6.05 26.22
CA ASN A 62 4.28 -5.27 25.41
C ASN A 62 4.69 -3.91 24.85
N ARG A 63 5.96 -3.48 24.95
CA ARG A 63 6.39 -2.24 24.30
C ARG A 63 7.02 -2.54 22.95
N VAL A 64 6.27 -2.22 21.89
CA VAL A 64 6.78 -2.20 20.52
C VAL A 64 7.40 -0.83 20.25
N ARG A 65 8.65 -0.82 19.81
CA ARG A 65 9.34 0.38 19.37
C ARG A 65 9.55 0.28 17.87
N LEU A 66 8.98 1.23 17.15
CA LEU A 66 9.12 1.40 15.71
C LEU A 66 10.23 2.41 15.46
N GLU A 67 11.20 2.04 14.64
CA GLU A 67 12.37 2.85 14.34
C GLU A 67 12.57 2.91 12.84
N TRP A 68 13.09 4.04 12.37
CA TRP A 68 13.46 4.21 10.98
C TRP A 68 14.77 4.97 10.85
N ARG A 69 15.39 4.92 9.68
CA ARG A 69 16.53 5.77 9.37
C ARG A 69 16.09 7.23 9.28
N ASP A 70 16.87 8.13 9.88
CA ASP A 70 16.66 9.57 9.73
C ASP A 70 16.70 9.99 8.25
N VAL A 71 15.71 10.79 7.87
CA VAL A 71 15.53 11.27 6.50
C VAL A 71 16.04 12.69 6.41
N THR A 72 17.09 12.90 5.62
CA THR A 72 17.72 14.21 5.46
C THR A 72 16.72 15.21 4.87
N GLY A 73 16.60 16.40 5.49
CA GLY A 73 15.67 17.44 5.08
C GLY A 73 14.24 17.27 5.62
N ALA A 74 13.96 16.19 6.35
CA ALA A 74 12.68 16.02 7.01
C ALA A 74 12.51 17.04 8.15
N SER A 75 11.34 17.68 8.18
CA SER A 75 10.89 18.55 9.27
C SER A 75 10.14 17.78 10.37
N GLY A 76 9.89 16.49 10.16
CA GLY A 76 9.26 15.59 11.12
C GLY A 76 8.61 14.39 10.47
N TYR A 77 7.94 13.58 11.28
CA TYR A 77 7.39 12.30 10.91
C TYR A 77 5.99 12.09 11.50
N ARG A 78 5.22 11.19 10.90
CA ARG A 78 4.03 10.58 11.50
C ARG A 78 4.03 9.08 11.20
N VAL A 79 3.56 8.30 12.14
CA VAL A 79 3.42 6.85 12.00
C VAL A 79 1.95 6.50 11.98
N LYS A 80 1.51 5.79 10.94
CA LYS A 80 0.18 5.20 10.87
C LYS A 80 0.30 3.71 11.13
N VAL A 81 -0.41 3.19 12.13
CA VAL A 81 -0.51 1.75 12.39
C VAL A 81 -1.81 1.23 11.80
N MET A 82 -1.71 0.10 11.11
CA MET A 82 -2.79 -0.53 10.38
C MET A 82 -2.95 -1.99 10.82
N GLY A 83 -4.20 -2.45 10.79
CA GLY A 83 -4.55 -3.84 11.05
C GLY A 83 -4.26 -4.75 9.87
N VAL A 84 -4.69 -6.01 10.01
CA VAL A 84 -4.49 -7.06 9.01
C VAL A 84 -5.28 -6.76 7.72
N GLN A 85 -6.40 -6.06 7.83
CA GLN A 85 -7.25 -5.68 6.69
C GLN A 85 -6.94 -4.26 6.19
N GLU A 86 -5.74 -3.74 6.51
CA GLU A 86 -5.27 -2.40 6.16
C GLU A 86 -6.12 -1.25 6.74
N GLU A 87 -6.94 -1.56 7.75
CA GLU A 87 -7.71 -0.57 8.48
C GLU A 87 -6.78 0.31 9.32
N SER A 88 -6.97 1.62 9.28
CA SER A 88 -6.19 2.56 10.10
C SER A 88 -6.58 2.43 11.57
N LEU A 89 -5.71 1.85 12.38
CA LEU A 89 -5.95 1.67 13.82
C LEU A 89 -5.54 2.90 14.61
N PHE A 90 -4.46 3.56 14.19
CA PHE A 90 -3.90 4.70 14.89
C PHE A 90 -3.01 5.54 13.99
N VAL A 91 -2.97 6.85 14.25
CA VAL A 91 -2.01 7.78 13.63
C VAL A 91 -1.32 8.54 14.76
N SER A 92 0.01 8.54 14.76
CA SER A 92 0.79 9.25 15.75
C SER A 92 0.63 10.76 15.61
N PRO A 93 0.83 11.51 16.72
CA PRO A 93 1.16 12.93 16.63
C PRO A 93 2.38 13.16 15.74
N ARG A 94 2.65 14.44 15.41
CA ARG A 94 3.88 14.81 14.73
C ARG A 94 5.08 14.47 15.63
N LEU A 95 6.01 13.72 15.07
CA LEU A 95 7.25 13.29 15.71
C LEU A 95 8.41 14.08 15.12
N THR A 96 9.42 14.36 15.94
CA THR A 96 10.69 14.98 15.50
C THR A 96 11.84 13.99 15.49
N ASN A 97 11.68 12.85 16.16
CA ASN A 97 12.68 11.79 16.24
C ASN A 97 12.34 10.64 15.29
N ASN A 98 13.34 9.85 14.93
CA ASN A 98 13.22 8.68 14.06
C ASN A 98 12.77 7.38 14.76
N ALA A 99 12.17 7.52 15.93
CA ALA A 99 11.69 6.39 16.71
C ALA A 99 10.37 6.76 17.39
N TRP A 100 9.49 5.78 17.48
CA TRP A 100 8.21 5.91 18.15
C TRP A 100 7.87 4.64 18.93
N VAL A 101 7.50 4.81 20.19
CA VAL A 101 7.04 3.70 21.02
C VAL A 101 5.52 3.66 20.95
N ILE A 102 4.97 2.49 20.63
CA ILE A 102 3.53 2.29 20.61
C ILE A 102 2.95 2.56 22.01
N PRO A 103 1.99 3.50 22.15
CA PRO A 103 1.33 3.77 23.42
C PRO A 103 0.64 2.52 23.97
N GLN A 104 0.59 2.41 25.30
CA GLN A 104 0.03 1.24 25.97
C GLN A 104 -1.46 1.05 25.63
N GLU A 105 -2.19 2.13 25.40
CA GLU A 105 -3.60 2.13 25.02
C GLU A 105 -3.82 1.48 23.65
N LEU A 106 -2.94 1.77 22.69
CA LEU A 106 -2.96 1.10 21.39
C LEU A 106 -2.54 -0.36 21.54
N GLY A 107 -1.44 -0.62 22.25
CA GLY A 107 -0.94 -1.98 22.48
C GLY A 107 -1.96 -2.89 23.17
N ALA A 108 -2.77 -2.35 24.09
CA ALA A 108 -3.84 -3.10 24.77
C ALA A 108 -4.97 -3.54 23.83
N ARG A 109 -5.20 -2.80 22.74
CA ARG A 109 -6.19 -3.12 21.70
C ARG A 109 -5.66 -4.07 20.63
N MET A 110 -4.35 -4.27 20.60
CA MET A 110 -3.70 -5.16 19.65
C MET A 110 -3.77 -6.60 20.15
N LYS A 111 -4.18 -7.51 19.26
CA LYS A 111 -4.17 -8.94 19.52
C LYS A 111 -2.73 -9.42 19.58
N ARG A 112 -2.44 -10.36 20.48
CA ARG A 112 -1.13 -11.05 20.53
C ARG A 112 -0.96 -11.95 19.31
N GLN A 113 0.29 -12.30 18.99
CA GLN A 113 0.63 -13.21 17.90
C GLN A 113 -0.01 -12.82 16.55
N THR A 114 -0.19 -11.51 16.33
CA THR A 114 -0.86 -10.96 15.15
C THR A 114 0.07 -10.02 14.42
N VAL A 115 0.11 -10.12 13.09
CA VAL A 115 0.90 -9.23 12.24
C VAL A 115 0.12 -7.94 11.99
N TYR A 116 0.73 -6.82 12.34
CA TYR A 116 0.26 -5.48 12.03
C TYR A 116 1.16 -4.85 10.98
N ARG A 117 0.64 -3.81 10.33
CA ARG A 117 1.39 -3.00 9.37
C ARG A 117 1.53 -1.59 9.90
N TRP A 118 2.57 -0.89 9.49
CA TRP A 118 2.73 0.52 9.78
C TRP A 118 3.34 1.25 8.60
N GLN A 119 2.94 2.50 8.42
CA GLN A 119 3.46 3.39 7.39
C GLN A 119 4.09 4.60 8.04
N LEU A 120 5.21 5.05 7.47
CA LEU A 120 5.86 6.28 7.83
C LEU A 120 5.43 7.38 6.85
N THR A 121 4.95 8.48 7.39
CA THR A 121 4.75 9.72 6.65
C THR A 121 5.85 10.69 7.05
N VAL A 122 6.70 11.06 6.08
CA VAL A 122 7.77 12.03 6.26
C VAL A 122 7.28 13.40 5.83
N LEU A 123 7.44 14.38 6.71
CA LEU A 123 6.99 15.75 6.50
C LEU A 123 8.19 16.61 6.09
N PHE A 124 8.21 17.10 4.86
CA PHE A 124 9.15 18.11 4.41
C PHE A 124 8.51 19.50 4.50
N PRO A 125 9.29 20.59 4.42
CA PRO A 125 8.74 21.95 4.40
C PRO A 125 7.79 22.21 3.22
N ASP A 126 8.05 21.58 2.08
CA ASP A 126 7.40 21.81 0.78
C ASP A 126 6.51 20.65 0.32
N ARG A 127 6.68 19.45 0.89
CA ARG A 127 5.98 18.23 0.48
C ARG A 127 5.82 17.22 1.59
N VAL A 128 5.05 16.18 1.31
CA VAL A 128 4.87 15.03 2.20
C VAL A 128 5.15 13.77 1.39
N GLU A 129 5.91 12.85 1.99
CA GLU A 129 6.21 11.56 1.40
C GLU A 129 5.67 10.45 2.31
N VAL A 130 5.07 9.43 1.72
CA VAL A 130 4.49 8.30 2.45
C VAL A 130 5.24 7.05 2.04
N SER A 131 5.68 6.27 3.02
CA SER A 131 6.37 5.01 2.81
C SER A 131 5.41 3.89 2.45
N ASP A 132 5.99 2.82 1.92
CA ASP A 132 5.31 1.54 1.89
C ASP A 132 5.05 1.02 3.32
N PRO A 133 4.00 0.21 3.50
CA PRO A 133 3.75 -0.43 4.79
C PRO A 133 4.86 -1.41 5.17
N ALA A 134 5.46 -1.23 6.34
CA ALA A 134 6.31 -2.24 6.99
C ALA A 134 5.47 -3.10 7.95
N ALA A 135 5.81 -4.38 8.09
CA ALA A 135 5.10 -5.30 8.98
C ALA A 135 5.83 -5.46 10.32
N PHE A 136 5.07 -5.70 11.39
CA PHE A 136 5.60 -6.15 12.69
C PHE A 136 4.60 -7.09 13.35
N ALA A 137 5.08 -8.07 14.11
CA ALA A 137 4.25 -9.12 14.70
C ALA A 137 4.23 -9.01 16.22
N THR A 138 3.06 -8.88 16.83
CA THR A 138 2.94 -8.89 18.31
C THR A 138 3.31 -10.26 18.88
N GLN A 139 3.88 -10.28 20.09
CA GLN A 139 4.19 -11.51 20.84
C GLN A 139 3.07 -11.90 21.81
#